data_AF-A0A2G1VTU1-F1
#
_entry.id   AF-A0A2G1VTU1-F1
#
_cell.length_a   1.000
_cell.length_b   1.000
_cell.length_c   1.000
_cell.angle_alpha   90.00
_cell.angle_beta   90.00
_cell.angle_gamma   90.00
#
_symmetry.space_group_name_H-M   'P 1'
#
loop_
_entity.id
_entity.type
_entity.pdbx_description
1 polymer ?
#
loop_
_entity_poly.entity_id
_entity_poly.type
_entity_poly.pdbx_seq_one_letter_code
_entity_poly.pdbx_strand_id
1 'polypeptide(L)'
;MKRTPKKNYLKGKTVFVVSILVILATFLTVWLTGINYNRAITANLYLSLSIIGLILFLFMAYGLYKGVGLQDDFPKYKSYKAGDLFAHDINGTFKTPDADVGAGIGGLLLSIVLWIVMTLALIVLMLLLEALFWFSLFIIILMLYWVFFRALKLVFTKSNKTQGNLLLSISYSLTYTVLYLGWIFGIVFLSTVV
;
A
#
# COMPACT_ATOMS: atom_id res chain seq x y z
N MET A 1 -30.13 20.45 -31.04
CA MET A 1 -29.61 19.10 -30.68
C MET A 1 -28.24 19.25 -30.03
N LYS A 2 -28.14 19.30 -28.70
CA LYS A 2 -26.84 19.40 -27.99
C LYS A 2 -26.11 18.07 -28.15
N ARG A 3 -25.07 18.02 -29.00
CA ARG A 3 -24.17 16.86 -29.09
C ARG A 3 -23.48 16.72 -27.74
N THR A 4 -23.91 15.76 -26.92
CA THR A 4 -23.18 15.40 -25.72
C THR A 4 -21.84 14.80 -26.16
N PRO A 5 -20.70 15.40 -25.79
CA PRO A 5 -19.41 14.86 -26.17
C PRO A 5 -19.26 13.45 -25.57
N LYS A 6 -18.79 12.51 -26.39
CA LYS A 6 -18.51 11.13 -25.99
C LYS A 6 -17.53 11.15 -24.82
N LYS A 7 -18.01 10.89 -23.60
CA LYS A 7 -17.18 10.89 -22.39
C LYS A 7 -16.22 9.72 -22.48
N ASN A 8 -14.94 10.00 -22.47
CA ASN A 8 -13.92 8.96 -22.29
C ASN A 8 -13.91 8.60 -20.81
N TYR A 9 -13.95 7.31 -20.50
CA TYR A 9 -13.85 6.80 -19.14
C TYR A 9 -12.47 6.16 -18.96
N LEU A 10 -11.78 6.52 -17.88
CA LEU A 10 -10.60 5.77 -17.44
C LEU A 10 -11.10 4.53 -16.70
N LYS A 11 -10.66 3.36 -17.19
CA LYS A 11 -10.86 2.09 -16.49
C LYS A 11 -9.87 1.97 -15.34
N GLY A 12 -10.23 1.23 -14.30
CA GLY A 12 -9.33 0.94 -13.16
C GLY A 12 -7.99 0.32 -13.57
N LYS A 13 -7.98 -0.48 -14.66
CA LYS A 13 -6.74 -1.03 -15.25
C LYS A 13 -5.76 0.04 -15.70
N THR A 14 -6.25 1.14 -16.30
CA THR A 14 -5.38 2.23 -16.76
C THR A 14 -4.78 2.99 -15.58
N VAL A 15 -5.58 3.23 -14.53
CA VAL A 15 -5.08 3.87 -13.30
C VAL A 15 -3.99 3.03 -12.65
N PHE A 16 -4.20 1.71 -12.59
CA PHE A 16 -3.21 0.78 -12.03
C PHE A 16 -1.86 0.83 -12.78
N VAL A 17 -1.89 0.82 -14.12
CA VAL A 17 -0.67 0.94 -14.94
C VAL A 17 0.02 2.29 -14.71
N VAL A 18 -0.74 3.38 -14.62
CA VAL A 18 -0.18 4.71 -14.32
C VAL A 18 0.47 4.72 -12.94
N SER A 19 -0.14 4.09 -11.92
CA SER A 19 0.45 4.00 -10.57
C SER A 19 1.77 3.22 -10.56
N ILE A 20 1.87 2.10 -11.28
CA ILE A 20 3.14 1.35 -11.41
C ILE A 20 4.20 2.22 -12.09
N LEU A 21 3.83 2.94 -13.16
CA LEU A 21 4.74 3.83 -13.85
C LEU A 21 5.25 4.94 -12.92
N VAL A 22 4.37 5.54 -12.11
CA VAL A 22 4.75 6.54 -11.10
C VAL A 22 5.77 5.96 -10.12
N ILE A 23 5.50 4.78 -9.55
CA ILE A 23 6.40 4.13 -8.59
C ILE A 23 7.79 3.88 -9.22
N LEU A 24 7.81 3.33 -10.43
CA LEU A 24 9.06 3.09 -11.17
C LEU A 24 9.80 4.39 -11.47
N ALA A 25 9.08 5.43 -11.93
CA ALA A 25 9.68 6.73 -12.24
C ALA A 25 10.27 7.39 -10.99
N THR A 26 9.57 7.35 -9.85
CA THR A 26 10.08 7.87 -8.58
C THR A 26 11.31 7.09 -8.12
N PHE A 27 11.26 5.76 -8.16
CA PHE A 27 12.39 4.90 -7.79
C PHE A 27 13.62 5.19 -8.66
N LEU A 28 13.47 5.18 -9.99
CA LEU A 28 14.54 5.48 -10.94
C LEU A 28 15.12 6.88 -10.73
N THR A 29 14.27 7.89 -10.57
CA THR A 29 14.74 9.27 -10.41
C THR A 29 15.51 9.45 -9.11
N VAL A 30 14.98 8.93 -8.00
CA VAL A 30 15.65 9.02 -6.70
C VAL A 30 16.96 8.24 -6.72
N TRP A 31 16.96 7.05 -7.31
CA TRP A 31 18.15 6.21 -7.41
C TRP A 31 19.23 6.86 -8.29
N LEU A 32 18.91 7.26 -9.52
CA LEU A 32 19.85 7.91 -10.44
C LEU A 32 20.42 9.21 -9.86
N THR A 33 19.57 10.02 -9.22
CA THR A 33 20.02 11.28 -8.61
C THR A 33 20.80 11.04 -7.31
N GLY A 34 20.62 9.88 -6.66
CA GLY A 34 21.32 9.48 -5.44
C GLY A 34 22.75 8.97 -5.68
N ILE A 35 23.08 8.50 -6.88
CA ILE A 35 24.41 7.96 -7.20
C ILE A 35 25.54 8.98 -6.96
N ASN A 36 25.28 10.27 -7.17
CA ASN A 36 26.29 11.34 -7.06
C ASN A 36 26.20 12.14 -5.75
N TYR A 37 25.24 11.85 -4.87
CA TYR A 37 25.00 12.64 -3.66
C TYR A 37 24.63 11.75 -2.46
N ASN A 38 25.44 11.79 -1.39
CA ASN A 38 25.07 11.22 -0.09
C ASN A 38 23.98 12.09 0.56
N ARG A 39 22.72 11.77 0.26
CA ARG A 39 21.56 12.51 0.77
C ARG A 39 21.04 11.88 2.05
N ALA A 40 20.69 12.72 3.02
CA ALA A 40 19.93 12.30 4.18
C ALA A 40 18.58 11.69 3.77
N ILE A 41 18.06 10.79 4.59
CA ILE A 41 16.77 10.10 4.36
C ILE A 41 15.65 11.12 4.15
N THR A 42 15.65 12.23 4.89
CA THR A 42 14.67 13.33 4.77
C THR A 42 14.70 14.00 3.39
N ALA A 43 15.89 14.20 2.82
CA ALA A 43 16.04 14.80 1.49
C ALA A 43 15.49 13.87 0.39
N ASN A 44 15.76 12.56 0.49
CA ASN A 44 15.20 11.58 -0.45
C ASN A 44 13.68 11.49 -0.35
N LEU A 45 13.14 11.61 0.86
CA LEU A 45 11.69 11.65 1.09
C LEU A 45 11.05 12.87 0.42
N TYR A 46 11.59 14.09 0.64
CA TYR A 46 11.07 15.30 0.01
C TYR A 46 11.12 15.25 -1.53
N LEU A 47 12.20 14.70 -2.07
CA LEU A 47 12.35 14.53 -3.52
C LEU A 47 11.31 13.54 -4.05
N SER A 48 11.14 12.40 -3.39
CA SER A 48 10.14 11.39 -3.75
C SER A 48 8.73 11.96 -3.73
N LEU A 49 8.36 12.68 -2.67
CA LEU A 49 7.04 13.32 -2.55
C LEU A 49 6.81 14.36 -3.64
N SER A 50 7.82 15.16 -3.96
CA SER A 50 7.74 16.18 -5.01
C SER A 50 7.49 15.56 -6.38
N ILE A 51 8.18 14.45 -6.71
CA ILE A 51 7.97 13.73 -7.97
C ILE A 51 6.57 13.14 -8.02
N ILE A 52 6.16 12.41 -6.98
CA ILE A 52 4.83 11.79 -6.92
C ILE A 52 3.76 12.86 -7.04
N GLY A 53 3.92 13.99 -6.34
CA GLY A 53 3.01 15.13 -6.40
C GLY A 53 2.92 15.78 -7.77
N LEU A 54 4.05 16.00 -8.43
CA LEU A 54 4.09 16.55 -9.78
C LEU A 54 3.35 15.64 -10.76
N ILE A 55 3.63 14.34 -10.75
CA ILE A 55 2.99 13.40 -11.67
C ILE A 55 1.50 13.26 -11.37
N LEU A 56 1.12 13.18 -10.09
CA LEU A 56 -0.28 13.14 -9.67
C LEU A 56 -1.03 14.40 -10.10
N PHE A 57 -0.42 15.57 -9.90
CA PHE A 57 -0.98 16.85 -10.29
C PHE A 57 -1.23 16.91 -11.80
N LEU A 58 -0.23 16.53 -12.61
CA LEU A 58 -0.35 16.51 -14.07
C LEU A 58 -1.42 15.51 -14.54
N PHE A 59 -1.44 14.31 -13.95
CA PHE A 59 -2.45 13.30 -14.24
C PHE A 59 -3.87 13.80 -13.95
N MET A 60 -4.08 14.40 -12.78
CA MET A 60 -5.37 14.96 -12.39
C MET A 60 -5.75 16.17 -13.26
N ALA A 61 -4.83 17.11 -13.50
CA ALA A 61 -5.07 18.30 -14.33
C ALA A 61 -5.50 17.91 -15.75
N TYR A 62 -4.79 16.95 -16.36
CA TYR A 62 -5.13 16.43 -17.68
C TYR A 62 -6.47 15.70 -17.69
N GLY A 63 -6.73 14.84 -16.68
CA GLY A 63 -8.00 14.12 -16.55
C GLY A 63 -9.20 15.05 -16.36
N LEU A 64 -9.07 16.09 -15.54
CA LEU A 64 -10.09 17.12 -15.33
C LEU A 64 -10.35 17.94 -16.59
N TYR A 65 -9.29 18.35 -17.29
CA TYR A 65 -9.40 19.17 -18.49
C TYR A 65 -10.13 18.43 -19.63
N LYS A 66 -9.81 17.14 -19.83
CA LYS A 66 -10.51 16.30 -20.81
C LYS A 66 -11.91 15.86 -20.38
N GLY A 67 -12.34 16.13 -19.15
CA GLY A 67 -13.66 15.72 -18.66
C GLY A 67 -13.78 14.21 -18.44
N VAL A 68 -12.67 13.55 -18.10
CA VAL A 68 -12.61 12.09 -18.01
C VAL A 68 -13.24 11.61 -16.70
N GLY A 69 -14.19 10.69 -16.80
CA GLY A 69 -14.78 10.02 -15.64
C GLY A 69 -14.02 8.73 -15.29
N LEU A 70 -13.99 8.35 -14.01
CA LEU A 70 -13.57 7.02 -13.59
C LEU A 70 -14.77 6.08 -13.57
N GLN A 71 -14.69 5.00 -14.33
CA GLN A 71 -15.66 3.92 -14.24
C GLN A 71 -15.15 2.85 -13.27
N ASP A 72 -16.04 2.45 -12.37
CA ASP A 72 -15.79 1.42 -11.37
C ASP A 72 -16.08 0.06 -11.99
N ASP A 73 -15.03 -0.63 -12.43
CA ASP A 73 -15.10 -1.96 -13.05
C ASP A 73 -14.75 -3.08 -12.04
N PHE A 74 -14.79 -2.81 -10.73
CA PHE A 74 -14.51 -3.85 -9.74
C PHE A 74 -15.68 -4.85 -9.63
N PRO A 75 -15.42 -6.17 -9.66
CA PRO A 75 -16.48 -7.16 -9.47
C PRO A 75 -17.12 -6.98 -8.09
N LYS A 76 -18.46 -6.95 -8.04
CA LYS A 76 -19.20 -6.92 -6.78
C LYS A 76 -18.80 -8.15 -5.95
N TYR A 77 -18.39 -7.91 -4.71
CA TYR A 77 -18.04 -8.99 -3.77
C TYR A 77 -19.24 -9.94 -3.63
N LYS A 78 -19.02 -11.24 -3.87
CA LYS A 78 -19.98 -12.26 -3.49
C LYS A 78 -19.94 -12.38 -1.98
N SER A 79 -21.09 -12.28 -1.32
CA SER A 79 -21.18 -12.51 0.13
C SER A 79 -20.72 -13.94 0.42
N TYR A 80 -19.57 -14.08 1.06
CA TYR A 80 -19.11 -15.37 1.58
C TYR A 80 -19.86 -15.67 2.88
N LYS A 81 -20.54 -16.81 2.94
CA LYS A 81 -21.08 -17.33 4.20
C LYS A 81 -19.88 -17.72 5.07
N ALA A 82 -19.81 -17.18 6.29
CA ALA A 82 -18.84 -17.64 7.28
C ALA A 82 -19.06 -19.14 7.51
N GLY A 83 -18.03 -19.96 7.27
CA GLY A 83 -18.06 -21.38 7.57
C GLY A 83 -18.04 -21.61 9.09
N ASP A 84 -18.76 -22.62 9.55
CA ASP A 84 -18.92 -22.99 10.95
C ASP A 84 -17.68 -23.69 11.54
N LEU A 85 -16.49 -23.14 11.28
CA LEU A 85 -15.20 -23.76 11.65
C LEU A 85 -14.79 -23.50 13.11
N PHE A 86 -15.56 -22.71 13.84
CA PHE A 86 -15.27 -22.36 15.25
C PHE A 86 -16.24 -23.00 16.25
N ALA A 87 -17.11 -23.92 15.84
CA ALA A 87 -18.02 -24.66 16.73
C ALA A 87 -17.35 -25.83 17.48
N HIS A 88 -16.05 -25.74 17.80
CA HIS A 88 -15.36 -26.76 18.57
C HIS A 88 -14.75 -26.16 19.84
N ASP A 89 -15.33 -26.51 20.98
CA ASP A 89 -14.84 -26.18 22.30
C ASP A 89 -13.47 -26.86 22.52
N ILE A 90 -12.39 -26.09 22.49
CA ILE A 90 -11.06 -26.57 22.86
C ILE A 90 -10.96 -26.61 24.39
N ASN A 91 -11.55 -27.64 25.01
CA ASN A 91 -11.27 -28.04 26.38
C ASN A 91 -10.03 -28.93 26.41
N GLY A 92 -8.86 -28.33 26.18
CA GLY A 92 -7.57 -28.99 26.30
C GLY A 92 -6.78 -28.38 27.46
N THR A 93 -6.77 -29.03 28.62
CA THR A 93 -5.77 -28.73 29.66
C THR A 93 -4.41 -29.16 29.14
N PHE A 94 -3.61 -28.19 28.69
CA PHE A 94 -2.23 -28.43 28.24
C PHE A 94 -1.37 -28.80 29.45
N LYS A 95 -1.26 -30.10 29.74
CA LYS A 95 -0.27 -30.61 30.69
C LYS A 95 1.08 -30.61 30.01
N THR A 96 1.97 -29.73 30.45
CA THR A 96 3.38 -29.76 30.08
C THR A 96 3.98 -31.09 30.56
N PRO A 97 4.69 -31.85 29.71
CA PRO A 97 5.45 -32.99 30.17
C PRO A 97 6.53 -32.51 31.16
N ASP A 98 6.56 -33.07 32.37
CA ASP A 98 7.67 -32.84 33.31
C ASP A 98 8.94 -33.47 32.71
N ALA A 99 9.88 -32.61 32.30
CA ALA A 99 11.15 -33.01 31.72
C ALA A 99 12.20 -33.20 32.83
N ASP A 100 12.12 -34.31 33.56
CA ASP A 100 13.17 -34.71 34.52
C ASP A 100 14.37 -35.30 33.76
N VAL A 101 15.27 -34.41 33.31
CA VAL A 101 16.47 -34.77 32.54
C VAL A 101 17.54 -35.24 33.51
N GLY A 102 17.54 -36.54 33.84
CA GLY A 102 18.50 -37.14 34.78
C GLY A 102 19.97 -36.94 34.38
N ALA A 103 20.83 -36.80 35.40
CA ALA A 103 22.26 -36.39 35.31
C ALA A 103 23.22 -37.39 34.61
N GLY A 104 22.72 -38.30 33.78
CA GLY A 104 23.51 -39.30 33.06
C GLY A 104 23.73 -38.97 31.57
N ILE A 105 24.51 -39.82 30.87
CA ILE A 105 24.74 -39.74 29.42
C ILE A 105 23.43 -39.78 28.62
N GLY A 106 22.40 -40.45 29.13
CA GLY A 106 21.05 -40.46 28.56
C GLY A 106 20.38 -39.08 28.55
N GLY A 107 20.61 -38.26 29.59
CA GLY A 107 20.13 -36.88 29.63
C GLY A 107 20.82 -35.98 28.59
N LEU A 108 22.11 -36.24 28.33
CA LEU A 108 22.88 -35.55 27.29
C LEU A 108 22.39 -35.90 25.87
N LEU A 109 22.10 -37.18 25.61
CA LEU A 109 21.53 -37.58 24.31
C LEU A 109 20.13 -37.02 24.10
N LEU A 110 19.29 -37.04 25.15
CA LEU A 110 17.94 -36.47 25.11
C LEU A 110 17.96 -34.96 24.87
N SER A 111 18.89 -34.22 25.51
CA SER A 111 18.99 -32.77 25.35
C SER A 111 19.42 -32.37 23.93
N ILE A 112 20.31 -33.13 23.29
CA ILE A 112 20.68 -32.93 21.88
C ILE A 112 19.47 -33.13 20.97
N VAL A 113 18.69 -34.20 21.18
CA VAL A 113 17.48 -34.47 20.40
C VAL A 113 16.43 -33.37 20.59
N LEU A 114 16.17 -32.96 21.84
CA LEU A 114 15.25 -31.87 22.15
C LEU A 114 15.71 -30.55 21.53
N TRP A 115 17.01 -30.25 21.55
CA TRP A 115 17.57 -29.06 20.92
C TRP A 115 17.33 -29.04 19.41
N ILE A 116 17.53 -30.17 18.71
CA ILE A 116 17.24 -30.28 17.27
C ILE A 116 15.75 -30.06 16.99
N VAL A 117 14.87 -30.69 17.77
CA VAL A 117 13.42 -30.54 17.62
C VAL A 117 12.98 -29.09 17.85
N MET A 118 13.49 -28.44 18.91
CA MET A 118 13.19 -27.04 19.20
C MET A 118 13.70 -26.10 18.12
N THR A 119 14.89 -26.36 17.58
CA THR A 119 15.46 -25.55 16.49
C THR A 119 14.61 -25.68 15.23
N LEU A 120 14.17 -26.90 14.89
CA LEU A 120 13.27 -27.14 13.77
C LEU A 120 11.91 -26.44 13.96
N ALA A 121 11.35 -26.50 15.17
CA ALA A 121 10.12 -25.81 15.52
C ALA A 121 10.25 -24.29 15.37
N LEU A 122 11.37 -23.69 15.80
CA LEU A 122 11.64 -22.27 15.63
C LEU A 122 11.78 -21.87 14.15
N ILE A 123 12.42 -22.69 13.32
CA ILE A 123 12.52 -22.43 11.86
C ILE A 123 11.12 -22.42 11.24
N VAL A 124 10.28 -23.39 11.56
CA VAL A 124 8.90 -23.45 11.06
C VAL A 124 8.10 -22.23 11.52
N LEU A 125 8.24 -21.84 12.79
CA LEU A 125 7.60 -20.64 13.33
C LEU A 125 8.05 -19.36 12.59
N MET A 126 9.36 -19.25 12.30
CA MET A 126 9.91 -18.11 11.59
C MET A 126 9.38 -18.02 10.15
N LEU A 127 9.28 -19.15 9.45
CA LEU A 127 8.67 -19.22 8.11
C LEU A 127 7.20 -18.80 8.11
N LEU A 128 6.44 -19.21 9.14
CA LEU A 128 5.04 -18.80 9.30
C LEU A 128 4.93 -17.29 9.55
N LEU A 129 5.80 -16.74 10.39
CA LEU A 129 5.83 -15.31 10.68
C LEU A 129 6.20 -14.49 9.44
N GLU A 130 7.13 -14.97 8.63
CA GLU A 130 7.47 -14.37 7.33
C GLU A 130 6.26 -14.38 6.39
N ALA A 131 5.57 -15.51 6.27
CA ALA A 131 4.34 -15.60 5.46
C ALA A 131 3.27 -14.62 5.92
N LEU A 132 3.07 -14.47 7.24
CA LEU A 132 2.15 -13.51 7.82
C LEU A 132 2.56 -12.06 7.52
N PHE A 133 3.85 -11.75 7.62
CA PHE A 133 4.40 -10.44 7.29
C PHE A 133 4.15 -10.08 5.82
N TRP A 134 4.48 -10.97 4.88
CA TRP A 134 4.21 -10.75 3.45
C TRP A 134 2.72 -10.59 3.17
N PHE A 135 1.87 -11.43 3.77
CA PHE A 135 0.42 -11.34 3.61
C PHE A 135 -0.14 -9.99 4.08
N SER A 136 0.31 -9.50 5.24
CA SER A 136 -0.04 -8.18 5.76
C SER A 136 0.38 -7.05 4.80
N LEU A 137 1.61 -7.13 4.27
CA LEU A 137 2.12 -6.16 3.31
C LEU A 137 1.26 -6.11 2.03
N PHE A 138 0.85 -7.27 1.50
CA PHE A 138 -0.05 -7.33 0.35
C PHE A 138 -1.42 -6.69 0.64
N ILE A 139 -2.00 -6.94 1.82
CA ILE A 139 -3.27 -6.31 2.21
C ILE A 139 -3.14 -4.78 2.27
N ILE A 140 -2.07 -4.27 2.87
CA ILE A 140 -1.84 -2.82 2.98
C ILE A 140 -1.72 -2.18 1.60
N ILE A 141 -0.97 -2.79 0.67
CA ILE A 141 -0.85 -2.31 -0.71
C ILE A 141 -2.22 -2.29 -1.40
N LEU A 142 -3.02 -3.35 -1.23
CA LEU A 142 -4.35 -3.45 -1.83
C LEU A 142 -5.31 -2.38 -1.29
N MET A 143 -5.29 -2.16 0.03
CA MET A 143 -6.08 -1.11 0.68
C MET A 143 -5.64 0.28 0.21
N LEU A 144 -4.34 0.53 0.11
CA LEU A 144 -3.81 1.81 -0.35
C LEU A 144 -4.23 2.10 -1.80
N TYR A 145 -4.15 1.10 -2.68
CA TYR A 145 -4.67 1.19 -4.05
C TYR A 145 -6.17 1.51 -4.07
N TRP A 146 -6.96 0.84 -3.23
CA TRP A 146 -8.40 1.07 -3.14
C TRP A 146 -8.74 2.49 -2.68
N VAL A 147 -8.07 2.99 -1.64
CA VAL A 147 -8.22 4.36 -1.13
C VAL A 147 -7.82 5.37 -2.21
N PHE A 148 -6.70 5.14 -2.89
CA PHE A 148 -6.22 5.98 -3.98
C PHE A 148 -7.22 6.08 -5.13
N PHE A 149 -7.77 4.94 -5.58
CA PHE A 149 -8.78 4.90 -6.62
C PHE A 149 -10.05 5.67 -6.22
N ARG A 150 -10.50 5.49 -4.97
CA ARG A 150 -11.67 6.20 -4.44
C ARG A 150 -11.43 7.71 -4.36
N ALA A 151 -10.23 8.13 -3.98
CA ALA A 151 -9.84 9.54 -3.96
C ALA A 151 -9.83 10.13 -5.38
N LEU A 152 -9.25 9.44 -6.37
CA LEU A 152 -9.28 9.89 -7.76
C LEU A 152 -10.72 9.99 -8.31
N LYS A 153 -11.58 9.03 -7.97
CA LYS A 153 -13.01 9.06 -8.35
C LYS A 153 -13.69 10.30 -7.80
N LEU A 154 -13.41 10.66 -6.54
CA LEU A 154 -13.90 11.89 -5.92
C LEU A 154 -13.44 13.13 -6.70
N VAL A 155 -12.15 13.22 -7.02
CA VAL A 155 -11.57 14.35 -7.77
C VAL A 155 -12.20 14.49 -9.16
N PHE A 156 -12.34 13.38 -9.90
CA PHE A 156 -12.96 13.40 -11.23
C PHE A 156 -14.47 13.58 -11.22
N THR A 157 -15.17 13.56 -10.08
CA THR A 157 -16.58 14.00 -10.04
C THR A 157 -16.75 15.47 -10.43
N LYS A 158 -15.71 16.30 -10.23
CA LYS A 158 -15.69 17.71 -10.61
C LYS A 158 -15.39 17.93 -12.10
N SER A 159 -15.01 16.89 -12.84
CA SER A 159 -14.67 16.95 -14.27
C SER A 159 -15.75 17.61 -15.14
N ASN A 160 -17.03 17.38 -14.82
CA ASN A 160 -18.16 18.01 -15.54
C ASN A 160 -18.15 19.55 -15.48
N LYS A 161 -17.57 20.13 -14.42
CA LYS A 161 -17.48 21.60 -14.24
C LYS A 161 -16.18 22.17 -14.80
N THR A 162 -15.14 21.36 -14.94
CA THR A 162 -13.79 21.79 -15.34
C THR A 162 -13.45 21.46 -16.81
N GLN A 163 -14.30 20.69 -17.49
CA GLN A 163 -14.09 20.29 -18.88
C GLN A 163 -13.87 21.50 -19.79
N GLY A 164 -12.75 21.51 -20.51
CA GLY A 164 -12.39 22.59 -21.45
C GLY A 164 -11.86 23.88 -20.78
N ASN A 165 -11.87 23.98 -19.45
CA ASN A 165 -11.31 25.12 -18.72
C ASN A 165 -10.01 24.72 -18.01
N LEU A 166 -8.89 25.19 -18.57
CA LEU A 166 -7.54 24.86 -18.12
C LEU A 166 -7.24 25.43 -16.73
N LEU A 167 -7.71 26.66 -16.46
CA LEU A 167 -7.48 27.36 -15.19
C LEU A 167 -8.22 26.69 -14.04
N LEU A 168 -9.49 26.31 -14.24
CA LEU A 168 -10.26 25.55 -13.26
C LEU A 168 -9.66 24.17 -13.02
N SER A 169 -9.22 23.47 -14.09
CA SER A 169 -8.62 22.14 -13.97
C SER A 169 -7.34 22.17 -13.13
N ILE A 170 -6.47 23.16 -13.36
CA ILE A 170 -5.23 23.37 -12.59
C ILE A 170 -5.55 23.73 -11.12
N SER A 171 -6.48 24.66 -10.88
CA SER A 171 -6.80 25.08 -9.52
C SER A 171 -7.32 23.93 -8.66
N TYR A 172 -8.25 23.12 -9.21
CA TYR A 172 -8.76 21.94 -8.51
C TYR A 172 -7.66 20.89 -8.32
N SER A 173 -6.90 20.53 -9.35
CA SER A 173 -5.85 19.50 -9.21
C SER A 173 -4.75 19.94 -8.23
N LEU A 174 -4.38 21.22 -8.19
CA LEU A 174 -3.38 21.75 -7.27
C LEU A 174 -3.90 21.68 -5.82
N THR A 175 -5.14 22.11 -5.59
CA THR A 175 -5.78 22.05 -4.26
C THR A 175 -5.80 20.63 -3.73
N TYR A 176 -6.21 19.66 -4.55
CA TYR A 176 -6.23 18.25 -4.15
C TYR A 176 -4.82 17.69 -3.93
N THR A 177 -3.84 18.07 -4.75
CA THR A 177 -2.44 17.61 -4.58
C THR A 177 -1.84 18.13 -3.28
N VAL A 178 -2.05 19.42 -2.97
CA VAL A 178 -1.60 20.03 -1.72
C VAL A 178 -2.31 19.39 -0.53
N LEU A 179 -3.61 19.12 -0.61
CA LEU A 179 -4.32 18.46 0.48
C LEU A 179 -3.84 17.01 0.67
N TYR A 180 -3.45 16.32 -0.41
CA TYR A 180 -2.98 14.93 -0.36
C TYR A 180 -1.53 14.78 0.13
N LEU A 181 -0.65 15.72 -0.19
CA LEU A 181 0.78 15.65 0.17
C LEU A 181 1.18 16.60 1.29
N GLY A 182 0.44 17.70 1.46
CA GLY A 182 0.79 18.78 2.39
C GLY A 182 0.84 18.32 3.84
N TRP A 183 -0.03 17.39 4.24
CA TRP A 183 0.03 16.82 5.60
C TRP A 183 1.30 15.99 5.81
N ILE A 184 1.79 15.27 4.80
CA ILE A 184 3.06 14.52 4.89
C ILE A 184 4.23 15.50 4.98
N PHE A 185 4.27 16.52 4.12
CA PHE A 185 5.27 17.59 4.23
C PHE A 185 5.25 18.24 5.62
N GLY A 186 4.06 18.48 6.19
CA GLY A 186 3.89 19.02 7.53
C GLY A 186 4.45 18.12 8.63
N ILE A 187 4.17 16.81 8.59
CA ILE A 187 4.72 15.85 9.56
C ILE A 187 6.24 15.81 9.49
N VAL A 188 6.80 15.77 8.27
CA VAL A 188 8.26 15.71 8.08
C VAL A 188 8.91 16.99 8.58
N PHE A 189 8.31 18.15 8.29
CA PHE A 189 8.78 19.42 8.80
C PHE A 189 8.77 19.47 10.34
N LEU A 190 7.66 19.06 10.96
CA LEU A 190 7.57 18.96 12.42
C LEU A 190 8.63 18.02 13.01
N SER A 191 8.85 16.87 12.37
CA SER A 191 9.89 15.91 12.78
C SER A 191 11.32 16.42 12.62
N THR A 192 11.56 17.46 11.82
CA THR A 192 12.88 18.09 11.70
C THR A 192 13.10 19.24 12.68
N VAL A 193 12.02 19.81 13.21
CA VAL A 193 12.05 20.94 14.14
C VAL A 193 12.07 20.48 15.61
N VAL A 194 11.45 19.34 15.90
CA VAL A 194 11.47 18.66 17.22
C VAL A 194 12.69 17.73 17.28
#